data_AF-A0A7Z0NKE2-F1
#
_entry.id   AF-A0A7Z0NKE2-F1
#
_cell.length_a   1.000
_cell.length_b   1.000
_cell.length_c   1.000
_cell.angle_alpha   90.00
_cell.angle_beta   90.00
_cell.angle_gamma   90.00
#
_symmetry.space_group_name_H-M   'P 1'
#
loop_
_entity.id
_entity.type
_entity.pdbx_description
1 polymer ?
#
loop_
_entity_poly.entity_id
_entity_poly.type
_entity_poly.pdbx_seq_one_letter_code
_entity_poly.pdbx_strand_id
1 'polypeptide(L)'
;MSGLRAWLIQRLTAVYLLVALPLFIASFAFYPPGSYEAWRERASGAVFMVAASIFIVALLIHAWIGLRDVALDYVKPLSFRIGVLALLAFGLTGMGGWAIRVLYGAGA
;
A
#
# COMPACT_ATOMS: atom_id res chain seq x y z
N MET A 1 -7.89 -8.82 -16.38
CA MET A 1 -6.88 -9.78 -15.86
C MET A 1 -7.55 -11.14 -15.79
N SER A 2 -6.90 -12.21 -16.24
CA SER A 2 -7.43 -13.56 -15.97
C SER A 2 -7.42 -13.84 -14.47
N GLY A 3 -8.31 -14.72 -14.00
CA GLY A 3 -8.41 -15.07 -12.57
C GLY A 3 -7.08 -15.58 -11.99
N LEU A 4 -6.34 -16.40 -12.74
CA LEU A 4 -5.02 -16.90 -12.33
C LEU A 4 -3.99 -15.78 -12.11
N ARG A 5 -3.96 -14.75 -12.97
CA ARG A 5 -3.04 -13.62 -12.82
C ARG A 5 -3.37 -12.78 -11.59
N ALA A 6 -4.65 -12.47 -11.38
CA ALA A 6 -5.09 -11.75 -10.18
C ALA A 6 -4.80 -12.55 -8.91
N TRP A 7 -5.05 -13.86 -8.96
CA TRP A 7 -4.72 -14.79 -7.88
C TRP A 7 -3.24 -14.72 -7.52
N LEU A 8 -2.34 -14.86 -8.50
CA LEU A 8 -0.90 -14.88 -8.25
C LEU A 8 -0.39 -13.56 -7.67
N ILE A 9 -0.80 -12.43 -8.27
CA ILE A 9 -0.42 -11.10 -7.80
C ILE A 9 -0.86 -10.89 -6.36
N GLN A 10 -2.08 -11.31 -5.99
CA GLN A 10 -2.58 -11.21 -4.62
C GLN A 10 -1.71 -11.95 -3.60
N ARG A 11 -1.13 -13.11 -3.96
CA ARG A 11 -0.27 -13.89 -3.06
C ARG A 11 1.12 -13.28 -2.96
N LEU A 12 1.69 -12.84 -4.09
CA LEU A 12 3.01 -12.20 -4.10
C LEU A 12 3.01 -10.92 -3.27
N THR A 13 1.98 -10.07 -3.42
CA THR A 13 1.84 -8.89 -2.57
C THR A 13 1.62 -9.27 -1.11
N ALA A 14 0.79 -10.27 -0.81
CA ALA A 14 0.56 -10.74 0.56
C ALA A 14 1.86 -11.19 1.26
N VAL A 15 2.69 -12.00 0.59
CA VAL A 15 3.96 -12.49 1.15
C VAL A 15 4.91 -11.32 1.43
N TYR A 16 5.01 -10.37 0.49
CA TYR A 16 5.83 -9.17 0.72
C TYR A 16 5.31 -8.36 1.92
N LEU A 17 4.01 -8.08 1.98
CA LEU A 17 3.40 -7.29 3.06
C LEU A 17 3.56 -7.98 4.43
N LEU A 18 3.42 -9.32 4.46
CA LEU A 18 3.58 -10.13 5.66
C LEU A 18 4.99 -10.04 6.25
N VAL A 19 6.02 -9.89 5.41
CA VAL A 19 7.40 -9.76 5.86
C VAL A 19 7.75 -8.29 6.16
N ALA A 20 7.39 -7.38 5.25
CA ALA A 20 7.78 -5.98 5.33
C ALA A 20 7.14 -5.25 6.53
N LEU A 21 5.85 -5.48 6.81
CA LEU A 21 5.16 -4.76 7.89
C LEU A 21 5.76 -5.08 9.29
N PRO A 22 5.98 -6.35 9.69
CA PRO A 22 6.65 -6.65 10.94
C PRO A 22 8.07 -6.10 11.03
N LEU A 23 8.83 -6.09 9.92
CA LEU A 23 10.17 -5.51 9.90
C LEU A 23 10.15 -4.00 10.11
N PHE A 24 9.20 -3.29 9.50
CA PHE A 24 9.02 -1.86 9.77
C PHE A 24 8.68 -1.62 11.24
N ILE A 25 7.69 -2.34 11.78
CA ILE A 25 7.31 -2.22 13.19
C ILE A 25 8.51 -2.51 14.10
N ALA A 26 9.24 -3.60 13.87
CA ALA A 26 10.41 -3.98 14.64
C ALA A 26 11.52 -2.90 14.57
N SER A 27 11.76 -2.31 13.40
CA SER A 27 12.79 -1.28 13.23
C SER A 27 12.52 -0.01 14.05
N PHE A 28 11.24 0.38 14.20
CA PHE A 28 10.86 1.52 15.04
C PHE A 28 10.71 1.14 16.51
N ALA A 29 10.32 -0.10 16.83
CA ALA A 29 10.13 -0.57 18.20
C ALA A 29 11.46 -0.83 18.93
N PHE A 30 12.44 -1.47 18.26
CA PHE A 30 13.72 -1.84 18.87
C PHE A 30 14.81 -0.78 18.70
N TYR A 31 14.67 0.11 17.71
CA TYR A 31 15.62 1.19 17.45
C TYR A 31 14.90 2.54 17.30
N PRO A 32 14.12 3.00 18.29
CA PRO A 32 13.35 4.22 18.16
C PRO A 32 14.27 5.44 17.90
N PRO A 33 13.92 6.33 16.96
CA PRO A 33 14.69 7.56 16.76
C PRO A 33 14.57 8.47 17.99
N GLY A 34 15.72 8.98 18.47
CA GLY A 34 15.78 9.80 19.69
C GLY A 34 15.33 11.25 19.51
N SER A 35 15.13 11.70 18.27
CA SER A 35 14.66 13.06 17.95
C SER A 35 13.90 13.07 16.63
N TYR A 36 13.27 14.21 16.32
CA TYR A 36 12.62 14.43 15.02
C TYR A 36 13.62 14.34 13.87
N GLU A 37 14.81 14.88 14.04
CA GLU A 37 15.89 14.88 13.05
C GLU A 37 16.35 13.45 12.75
N ALA A 38 16.56 12.64 13.80
CA ALA A 38 16.94 11.23 13.65
C ALA A 38 15.84 10.40 12.96
N TRP A 39 14.57 10.71 13.23
CA TRP A 39 13.44 10.10 12.52
C TRP A 39 13.44 10.50 11.05
N ARG A 40 13.60 11.79 10.76
CA ARG A 40 13.59 12.33 9.39
C ARG A 40 14.74 11.78 8.56
N GLU A 41 15.95 11.73 9.12
CA GLU A 41 17.13 11.17 8.47
C GLU A 41 16.86 9.72 8.05
N ARG A 42 16.36 8.89 8.97
CA ARG A 42 16.00 7.50 8.67
C ARG A 42 14.91 7.38 7.62
N ALA A 43 13.85 8.18 7.72
CA ALA A 43 12.73 8.16 6.78
C ALA A 43 13.14 8.64 5.37
N SER A 44 14.11 9.54 5.27
CA SER A 44 14.67 10.03 4.00
C SER A 44 15.75 9.12 3.41
N GLY A 45 16.23 8.14 4.17
CA GLY A 45 17.25 7.20 3.74
C GLY A 45 16.78 6.34 2.55
N ALA A 46 17.66 6.16 1.56
CA ALA A 46 17.33 5.47 0.31
C ALA A 46 16.73 4.06 0.53
N VAL A 47 17.26 3.30 1.48
CA VAL A 47 16.76 1.95 1.81
C VAL A 47 15.32 2.00 2.33
N PHE A 48 15.03 2.90 3.27
CA PHE A 48 13.69 3.06 3.81
C PHE A 48 12.72 3.52 2.72
N MET A 49 13.11 4.53 1.94
CA MET A 49 12.32 5.07 0.83
C MET A 49 11.95 4.00 -0.20
N VAL A 50 12.92 3.20 -0.65
CA VAL A 50 12.66 2.12 -1.62
C VAL A 50 11.77 1.04 -1.02
N ALA A 51 12.05 0.60 0.21
CA ALA A 51 11.24 -0.42 0.88
C ALA A 51 9.80 0.06 1.11
N ALA A 52 9.62 1.29 1.57
CA ALA A 52 8.31 1.90 1.80
C ALA A 52 7.55 2.08 0.48
N SER A 53 8.21 2.51 -0.60
CA SER A 53 7.58 2.62 -1.92
C SER A 53 7.08 1.26 -2.44
N ILE A 54 7.89 0.21 -2.34
CA ILE A 54 7.47 -1.15 -2.75
C ILE A 54 6.32 -1.63 -1.87
N PHE A 55 6.37 -1.39 -0.56
CA PHE A 55 5.30 -1.72 0.38
C PHE A 55 3.98 -1.05 0.01
N ILE A 56 3.98 0.25 -0.26
CA ILE A 56 2.78 0.98 -0.65
C ILE A 56 2.23 0.44 -1.97
N VAL A 57 3.07 0.22 -2.99
CA VAL A 57 2.61 -0.34 -4.27
C VAL A 57 2.00 -1.74 -4.07
N ALA A 58 2.66 -2.61 -3.31
CA ALA A 58 2.16 -3.94 -2.99
C ALA A 58 0.82 -3.88 -2.25
N LEU A 59 0.68 -2.97 -1.29
CA LEU A 59 -0.54 -2.76 -0.51
C LEU A 59 -1.70 -2.27 -1.38
N LEU A 60 -1.45 -1.29 -2.25
CA LEU A 60 -2.48 -0.73 -3.16
C LEU A 60 -2.98 -1.80 -4.13
N ILE A 61 -2.08 -2.60 -4.70
CA ILE A 61 -2.44 -3.71 -5.58
C ILE A 61 -3.22 -4.78 -4.82
N HIS A 62 -2.77 -5.15 -3.60
CA HIS A 62 -3.43 -6.14 -2.75
C HIS A 62 -4.86 -5.72 -2.37
N ALA A 63 -5.02 -4.45 -1.98
CA ALA A 63 -6.30 -3.85 -1.64
C ALA A 63 -7.21 -3.76 -2.87
N TRP A 64 -6.70 -3.36 -4.04
CA TRP A 64 -7.49 -3.30 -5.27
C TRP A 64 -8.10 -4.65 -5.63
N ILE A 65 -7.28 -5.71 -5.70
CA ILE A 65 -7.77 -7.03 -6.09
C ILE A 65 -8.77 -7.55 -5.05
N GLY A 66 -8.42 -7.49 -3.76
CA GLY A 66 -9.28 -7.99 -2.69
C GLY A 66 -10.63 -7.27 -2.60
N LEU A 67 -10.61 -5.93 -2.55
CA LEU A 67 -11.83 -5.14 -2.40
C LEU A 67 -12.67 -5.12 -3.67
N ARG A 68 -12.06 -5.21 -4.85
CA ARG A 68 -12.78 -5.42 -6.11
C ARG A 68 -13.58 -6.72 -6.05
N ASP A 69 -12.95 -7.82 -5.65
CA ASP A 69 -13.59 -9.13 -5.63
C ASP A 69 -14.75 -9.14 -4.61
N VAL A 70 -14.56 -8.54 -3.43
CA VAL A 70 -15.65 -8.29 -2.46
C VAL A 70 -16.80 -7.48 -3.09
N ALA A 71 -16.50 -6.40 -3.81
CA ALA A 71 -17.54 -5.59 -4.45
C ALA A 71 -18.32 -6.38 -5.53
N LEU A 72 -17.63 -7.21 -6.32
CA LEU A 72 -18.24 -8.06 -7.33
C LEU A 72 -19.16 -9.13 -6.71
N ASP A 73 -18.76 -9.69 -5.56
CA ASP A 73 -19.49 -10.75 -4.88
C ASP A 73 -20.72 -10.21 -4.14
N TYR A 74 -20.59 -9.08 -3.43
CA TYR A 74 -21.60 -8.64 -2.48
C TYR A 74 -22.46 -7.45 -2.94
N VAL A 75 -21.97 -6.57 -3.82
CA VAL A 75 -22.76 -5.43 -4.30
C VAL A 75 -23.60 -5.87 -5.50
N LYS A 76 -24.88 -6.22 -5.28
CA LYS A 76 -25.72 -6.80 -6.34
C LYS A 76 -26.19 -5.81 -7.40
N PRO A 77 -26.73 -4.63 -7.07
CA PRO A 77 -27.22 -3.70 -8.09
C PRO A 77 -26.06 -3.12 -8.90
N LEU A 78 -26.18 -3.14 -10.23
CA LEU A 78 -25.11 -2.74 -11.15
C LEU A 78 -24.64 -1.30 -10.93
N SER A 79 -25.58 -0.35 -10.79
CA SER A 79 -25.27 1.08 -10.59
C SER A 79 -24.44 1.30 -9.33
N PHE A 80 -24.83 0.68 -8.22
CA PHE A 80 -24.09 0.74 -6.95
C PHE A 80 -22.72 0.09 -7.06
N ARG A 81 -22.62 -1.08 -7.72
CA ARG A 81 -21.34 -1.77 -7.91
C ARG A 81 -20.35 -0.92 -8.70
N ILE A 82 -20.80 -0.28 -9.78
CA ILE A 82 -19.95 0.64 -10.57
C ILE A 82 -19.49 1.81 -9.71
N GLY A 83 -20.40 2.42 -8.93
CA GLY A 83 -20.06 3.49 -8.00
C GLY A 83 -18.99 3.07 -6.97
N VAL A 84 -19.15 1.90 -6.34
CA VAL A 84 -18.19 1.35 -5.37
C VAL A 84 -16.83 1.10 -6.03
N LEU A 85 -16.81 0.46 -7.21
CA LEU A 85 -15.56 0.20 -7.93
C LEU A 85 -14.85 1.48 -8.36
N ALA A 86 -15.59 2.51 -8.76
CA ALA A 86 -15.03 3.82 -9.09
C ALA A 86 -14.44 4.50 -7.84
N LEU A 87 -15.19 4.55 -6.74
CA LEU A 87 -14.70 5.11 -5.47
C LEU A 87 -13.46 4.36 -4.96
N LEU A 88 -13.45 3.03 -5.06
CA LEU A 88 -12.29 2.22 -4.72
C LEU A 88 -11.08 2.57 -5.60
N ALA A 89 -11.26 2.64 -6.92
CA ALA A 89 -10.18 2.96 -7.84
C ALA A 89 -9.62 4.37 -7.57
N PHE A 90 -10.47 5.40 -7.54
CA PHE A 90 -10.05 6.78 -7.29
C PHE A 90 -9.45 6.95 -5.90
N GLY A 91 -10.01 6.30 -4.88
CA GLY A 91 -9.50 6.33 -3.51
C GLY A 91 -8.09 5.74 -3.43
N LEU A 92 -7.87 4.55 -3.97
CA LEU A 92 -6.55 3.90 -3.97
C LEU A 92 -5.52 4.69 -4.80
N THR A 93 -5.91 5.24 -5.95
CA THR A 93 -5.03 6.11 -6.74
C THR A 93 -4.68 7.39 -5.98
N GLY A 94 -5.66 8.01 -5.31
CA GLY A 94 -5.44 9.19 -4.47
C GLY A 94 -4.49 8.91 -3.31
N MET A 95 -4.65 7.76 -2.63
CA MET A 95 -3.73 7.30 -1.59
C MET A 95 -2.32 7.08 -2.14
N GLY A 96 -2.17 6.49 -3.33
CA GLY A 96 -0.88 6.33 -3.99
C GLY A 96 -0.21 7.66 -4.33
N GLY A 97 -0.94 8.61 -4.90
CA GLY A 97 -0.43 9.95 -5.19
C GLY A 97 -0.02 10.71 -3.93
N TRP A 98 -0.82 10.59 -2.86
CA TRP A 98 -0.48 11.18 -1.56
C TRP A 98 0.77 10.53 -0.94
N ALA A 99 0.90 9.21 -1.00
CA ALA A 99 2.08 8.50 -0.51
C ALA A 99 3.36 8.93 -1.24
N ILE A 100 3.31 9.11 -2.57
CA ILE A 100 4.42 9.67 -3.35
C ILE A 100 4.77 11.08 -2.84
N ARG A 101 3.77 11.95 -2.67
CA ARG A 101 4.00 13.31 -2.15
C ARG A 101 4.66 13.28 -0.77
N VAL A 102 4.24 12.39 0.12
CA VAL A 102 4.81 12.28 1.48
C VAL A 102 6.24 11.77 1.42
N LEU A 103 6.48 10.64 0.75
CA LEU A 103 7.81 10.02 0.72
C LEU A 103 8.84 10.92 0.03
N TYR A 104 8.51 11.45 -1.15
CA TYR A 104 9.45 12.25 -1.93
C TYR A 104 9.41 13.75 -1.60
N GLY A 105 8.40 14.21 -0.87
CA GLY A 105 8.33 15.57 -0.33
C GLY A 105 8.97 15.71 1.06
N ALA A 106 9.18 14.62 1.80
CA ALA A 106 9.81 14.66 3.13
C ALA A 106 11.31 15.02 3.11
N GLY A 107 11.96 14.84 1.96
CA GLY A 107 13.36 15.23 1.73
C GLY A 107 13.56 16.64 1.16
N ALA A 108 12.48 17.33 0.78
CA ALA A 108 12.50 18.71 0.32
C ALA A 108 12.43 19.70 1.49
#